data_AF-A0A5K1DU31-F1
#
_entry.id   AF-A0A5K1DU31-F1
#
_cell.length_a   1.000
_cell.length_b   1.000
_cell.length_c   1.000
_cell.angle_alpha   90.00
_cell.angle_beta   90.00
_cell.angle_gamma   90.00
#
_symmetry.space_group_name_H-M   'P 1'
#
loop_
_entity.id
_entity.type
_entity.pdbx_description
1 polymer ?
#
loop_
_entity_poly.entity_id
_entity_poly.type
_entity_poly.pdbx_seq_one_letter_code
_entity_poly.pdbx_strand_id
1 'polypeptide(L)'
;MVQYNFKKMTVVSSGKDLVDIVLSRTQRQTPTVVHKGYAISRLRQFYMRKVKFTQTTFHDKLSTIIDDFPRLDDIHPFYSDLLHVLYNKDHYKLALAQVNTARSLIGRVAKDYVRLLKFGDSLYRCKSLKVAALGRMCTIVKRIGPSLAYLEQVRQHMSRLPSIDPNTRTILICGFPNVGKSSFINKITRADVDVQPYAFTTKSLFVSHTDYKYLRYQVIDTPGILDRPFEDRNIIEMCSITALAHLRAAILFFLDVSGSCFSVKDFILS
;
A
#
# COMPACT_ATOMS: atom_id res chain seq x y z
N MET A 1 11.51 12.69 -12.94
CA MET A 1 10.45 11.73 -13.31
C MET A 1 10.00 11.04 -12.03
N VAL A 2 8.69 11.00 -11.76
CA VAL A 2 8.15 10.33 -10.56
C VAL A 2 8.17 8.83 -10.83
N GLN A 3 9.24 8.16 -10.41
CA GLN A 3 9.27 6.70 -10.39
C GLN A 3 8.53 6.25 -9.13
N TYR A 4 7.35 5.67 -9.30
CA TYR A 4 6.58 5.15 -8.17
C TYR A 4 7.27 3.90 -7.64
N ASN A 5 7.92 4.02 -6.48
CA ASN A 5 8.63 2.92 -5.84
C ASN A 5 7.89 2.47 -4.58
N PHE A 6 6.97 1.53 -4.76
CA PHE A 6 6.18 0.94 -3.67
C PHE A 6 6.99 0.01 -2.74
N LYS A 7 8.29 -0.22 -3.02
CA LYS A 7 9.15 -1.06 -2.16
C LYS A 7 9.63 -0.35 -0.90
N LYS A 8 9.56 0.99 -0.86
CA LYS A 8 10.06 1.79 0.28
C LYS A 8 9.06 1.97 1.42
N MET A 9 7.84 1.44 1.29
CA MET A 9 6.78 1.60 2.29
C MET A 9 7.13 0.85 3.58
N THR A 10 6.96 1.52 4.72
CA THR A 10 7.20 0.93 6.03
C THR A 10 6.20 -0.19 6.33
N VAL A 11 6.66 -1.21 7.08
CA VAL A 11 5.82 -2.34 7.49
C VAL A 11 4.71 -1.86 8.43
N VAL A 12 3.47 -2.24 8.13
CA VAL A 12 2.30 -1.89 8.93
C VAL A 12 2.13 -2.95 10.02
N SER A 13 2.43 -2.57 11.27
CA SER A 13 2.29 -3.46 12.42
C SER A 13 0.81 -3.76 12.73
N SER A 14 0.53 -4.94 13.29
CA SER A 14 -0.82 -5.27 13.78
C SER A 14 -1.26 -4.30 14.89
N GLY A 15 -2.57 -4.16 15.11
CA GLY A 15 -3.08 -3.30 16.18
C GLY A 15 -2.56 -3.66 17.57
N LYS A 16 -2.29 -4.95 17.83
CA LYS A 16 -1.71 -5.42 19.11
C LYS A 16 -0.24 -5.04 19.20
N ASP A 17 0.55 -5.36 18.18
CA ASP A 17 1.99 -5.08 18.18
C ASP A 17 2.27 -3.58 18.21
N LEU A 18 1.44 -2.79 17.50
CA LEU A 18 1.53 -1.34 17.52
C LEU A 18 1.32 -0.78 18.93
N VAL A 19 0.34 -1.30 19.68
CA VAL A 19 0.12 -0.94 21.08
C VAL A 19 1.33 -1.32 21.93
N ASP A 20 1.84 -2.54 21.80
CA ASP A 20 2.95 -3.04 22.61
C ASP A 20 4.24 -2.24 22.35
N ILE A 21 4.54 -1.92 21.09
CA ILE A 21 5.67 -1.08 20.69
C ILE A 21 5.54 0.32 21.32
N VAL A 22 4.37 0.95 21.27
CA VAL A 22 4.18 2.31 21.78
C VAL A 22 4.23 2.36 23.30
N LEU A 23 3.61 1.39 23.99
CA LEU A 23 3.66 1.30 25.45
C LEU A 23 5.07 1.00 25.95
N SER A 24 5.78 0.07 25.32
CA SER A 24 7.18 -0.25 25.61
C SER A 24 8.08 0.98 25.44
N ARG A 25 7.93 1.71 24.31
CA ARG A 25 8.68 2.95 24.07
C ARG A 25 8.36 4.03 25.10
N THR A 26 7.10 4.18 25.48
CA THR A 26 6.69 5.13 26.54
C THR A 26 7.35 4.78 27.87
N GLN A 27 7.43 3.50 28.23
CA GLN A 27 8.06 3.06 29.48
C GLN A 27 9.57 3.27 29.47
N ARG A 28 10.25 3.01 28.35
CA ARG A 28 11.70 3.14 28.21
C ARG A 28 12.19 4.59 28.07
N GLN A 29 11.45 5.43 27.35
CA GLN A 29 11.90 6.81 27.00
C GLN A 29 11.36 7.90 27.93
N THR A 30 10.56 7.56 28.95
CA THR A 30 10.08 8.54 29.93
C THR A 30 10.43 8.10 31.36
N PRO A 31 10.71 9.05 32.29
CA PRO A 31 10.97 8.71 33.69
C PRO A 31 9.88 7.81 34.29
N THR A 32 10.26 6.82 35.11
CA THR A 32 9.35 5.79 35.63
C THR A 32 9.07 5.92 37.12
N VAL A 33 10.03 6.44 37.90
CA VAL A 33 9.95 6.51 39.35
C VAL A 33 9.25 7.80 39.80
N VAL A 34 8.31 7.67 40.74
CA VAL A 34 7.61 8.77 41.42
C VAL A 34 7.38 8.40 42.87
N HIS A 35 7.57 9.36 43.78
CA HIS A 35 7.36 9.19 45.22
C HIS A 35 6.16 10.01 45.69
N LYS A 36 5.48 9.53 46.75
CA LYS A 36 4.27 10.16 47.30
C LYS A 36 4.53 11.58 47.86
N GLY A 37 5.74 11.87 48.34
CA GLY A 37 6.10 13.17 48.90
C GLY A 37 6.42 14.27 47.87
N TYR A 38 6.33 13.98 46.57
CA TYR A 38 6.57 14.99 45.54
C TYR A 38 5.44 16.03 45.49
N ALA A 39 5.81 17.29 45.24
CA ALA A 39 4.85 18.37 44.99
C ALA A 39 3.85 17.98 43.88
N ILE A 40 2.58 18.35 44.05
CA ILE A 40 1.51 17.98 43.12
C ILE A 40 1.78 18.47 41.69
N SER A 41 2.43 19.63 41.54
CA SER A 41 2.86 20.17 40.25
C SER A 41 3.78 19.20 39.49
N ARG A 42 4.76 18.61 40.19
CA ARG A 42 5.69 17.61 39.65
C ARG A 42 4.97 16.32 39.27
N LEU A 43 4.02 15.87 40.07
CA LEU A 43 3.19 14.68 39.75
C LEU A 43 2.34 14.90 38.50
N ARG A 44 1.68 16.05 38.40
CA ARG A 44 0.89 16.43 37.21
C ARG A 44 1.77 16.43 35.97
N GLN A 45 2.91 17.12 36.01
CA GLN A 45 3.86 17.19 34.88
C GLN A 45 4.36 15.79 34.48
N PHE A 46 4.69 14.93 35.45
CA PHE A 46 5.14 13.56 35.19
C PHE A 46 4.12 12.75 34.37
N TYR A 47 2.85 12.74 34.79
CA TYR A 47 1.81 11.99 34.09
C TYR A 47 1.36 12.66 32.79
N MET A 48 1.32 14.00 32.73
CA MET A 48 1.08 14.74 31.49
C MET A 48 2.14 14.42 30.43
N ARG A 49 3.42 14.33 30.82
CA ARG A 49 4.51 13.94 29.92
C ARG A 49 4.28 12.54 29.34
N LYS A 50 3.88 11.57 30.16
CA LYS A 50 3.57 10.21 29.68
C LYS A 50 2.42 10.21 28.67
N VAL A 51 1.30 10.89 28.96
CA VAL A 51 0.15 10.94 28.05
C VAL A 51 0.52 11.62 26.72
N LYS A 52 1.22 12.76 26.77
CA LYS A 52 1.68 13.46 25.56
C LYS A 52 2.66 12.62 24.75
N PHE A 53 3.65 12.01 25.40
CA PHE A 53 4.64 11.18 24.72
C PHE A 53 4.00 9.99 23.99
N THR A 54 3.04 9.30 24.63
CA THR A 54 2.26 8.24 24.01
C THR A 54 1.46 8.75 22.81
N GLN A 55 0.80 9.91 22.94
CA GLN A 55 0.05 10.51 21.84
C GLN A 55 0.93 10.86 20.65
N THR A 56 2.09 11.50 20.87
CA THR A 56 3.05 11.82 19.81
C THR A 56 3.53 10.54 19.13
N THR A 57 3.90 9.51 19.90
CA THR A 57 4.38 8.25 19.32
C THR A 57 3.32 7.56 18.45
N PHE A 58 2.05 7.53 18.89
CA PHE A 58 0.96 7.03 18.04
C PHE A 58 0.76 7.91 16.81
N HIS A 59 0.78 9.24 16.97
CA HIS A 59 0.63 10.17 15.88
C HIS A 59 1.68 9.95 14.79
N ASP A 60 2.95 9.86 15.16
CA ASP A 60 4.06 9.69 14.22
C ASP A 60 3.92 8.38 13.44
N LYS A 61 3.66 7.27 14.15
CA LYS A 61 3.49 5.96 13.50
C LYS A 61 2.27 5.89 12.58
N LEU A 62 1.12 6.43 13.00
CA LEU A 62 -0.08 6.46 12.15
C LEU A 62 0.09 7.42 10.97
N SER A 63 0.79 8.54 11.14
CA SER A 63 1.08 9.47 10.04
C SER A 63 2.01 8.84 9.01
N THR A 64 3.07 8.14 9.46
CA THR A 64 3.96 7.38 8.57
C THR A 64 3.16 6.40 7.69
N ILE A 65 2.18 5.67 8.27
CA ILE A 65 1.31 4.78 7.49
C ILE A 65 0.45 5.56 6.49
N ILE A 66 -0.09 6.72 6.85
CA ILE A 66 -0.93 7.51 5.93
C ILE A 66 -0.11 8.10 4.78
N ASP A 67 1.12 8.54 5.07
CA ASP A 67 1.98 9.25 4.14
C ASP A 67 2.72 8.30 3.17
N ASP A 68 3.06 7.09 3.62
CA ASP A 68 3.73 6.07 2.78
C ASP A 68 2.81 5.50 1.70
N PHE A 69 1.49 5.49 1.94
CA PHE A 69 0.50 4.95 1.01
C PHE A 69 0.11 5.99 -0.04
N PRO A 70 0.12 5.63 -1.34
CA PRO A 70 -0.18 6.58 -2.41
C PRO A 70 -1.64 7.02 -2.38
N ARG A 71 -1.87 8.32 -2.52
CA ARG A 71 -3.22 8.86 -2.73
C ARG A 71 -3.64 8.58 -4.16
N LEU A 72 -4.65 7.73 -4.32
CA LEU A 72 -5.12 7.26 -5.62
C LEU A 72 -5.54 8.39 -6.57
N ASP A 73 -5.97 9.54 -6.04
CA ASP A 73 -6.40 10.68 -6.85
C ASP A 73 -5.22 11.59 -7.28
N ASP A 74 -4.05 11.47 -6.65
CA ASP A 74 -2.86 12.32 -6.91
C ASP A 74 -1.76 11.58 -7.71
N ILE A 75 -1.94 10.29 -7.98
CA ILE A 75 -0.99 9.46 -8.76
C ILE A 75 -1.38 9.42 -10.24
N HIS A 76 -0.43 8.98 -11.08
CA HIS A 76 -0.67 8.82 -12.51
C HIS A 76 -1.89 7.92 -12.79
N PRO A 77 -2.76 8.27 -13.76
CA PRO A 77 -3.97 7.51 -14.09
C PRO A 77 -3.76 6.00 -14.26
N PHE A 78 -2.69 5.59 -14.96
CA PHE A 78 -2.25 4.18 -15.05
C PHE A 78 -2.20 3.48 -13.69
N TYR A 79 -1.54 4.07 -12.70
CA TYR A 79 -1.42 3.47 -11.37
C TYR A 79 -2.71 3.61 -10.57
N SER A 80 -3.46 4.70 -10.72
CA SER A 80 -4.79 4.84 -10.10
C SER A 80 -5.71 3.70 -10.52
N ASP A 81 -5.81 3.44 -11.82
CA ASP A 81 -6.72 2.42 -12.36
C ASP A 81 -6.19 1.01 -12.09
N LEU A 82 -4.87 0.80 -12.14
CA LEU A 82 -4.27 -0.47 -11.75
C LEU A 82 -4.57 -0.80 -10.28
N LEU A 83 -4.42 0.16 -9.37
CA LEU A 83 -4.71 -0.04 -7.95
C LEU A 83 -6.21 -0.19 -7.69
N HIS A 84 -7.06 0.47 -8.48
CA HIS A 84 -8.51 0.31 -8.43
C HIS A 84 -8.91 -1.14 -8.76
N VAL A 85 -8.39 -1.69 -9.86
CA VAL A 85 -8.61 -3.07 -10.29
C VAL A 85 -8.09 -4.08 -9.24
N LEU A 86 -6.94 -3.81 -8.62
CA LEU A 86 -6.30 -4.74 -7.70
C LEU A 86 -6.87 -4.74 -6.27
N TYR A 87 -7.26 -3.59 -5.73
CA TYR A 87 -7.48 -3.45 -4.28
C TYR A 87 -8.88 -2.98 -3.88
N ASN A 88 -9.75 -2.67 -4.85
CA ASN A 88 -11.00 -1.94 -4.65
C ASN A 88 -10.74 -0.54 -4.05
N LYS A 89 -10.96 0.50 -4.86
CA LYS A 89 -10.67 1.90 -4.52
C LYS A 89 -11.39 2.35 -3.23
N ASP A 90 -12.62 1.91 -3.02
CA ASP A 90 -13.43 2.33 -1.89
C ASP A 90 -12.95 1.69 -0.59
N HIS A 91 -12.64 0.39 -0.61
CA HIS A 91 -12.13 -0.30 0.57
C HIS A 91 -10.75 0.25 0.98
N TYR A 92 -9.88 0.51 0.00
CA TYR A 92 -8.59 1.15 0.22
C TYR A 92 -8.69 2.53 0.88
N LYS A 93 -9.53 3.42 0.31
CA LYS A 93 -9.76 4.75 0.87
C LYS A 93 -10.38 4.70 2.27
N LEU A 94 -11.34 3.79 2.48
CA LEU A 94 -11.99 3.60 3.77
C LEU A 94 -10.98 3.18 4.85
N ALA A 95 -10.07 2.25 4.55
CA ALA A 95 -9.05 1.80 5.48
C ALA A 95 -8.11 2.95 5.90
N LEU A 96 -7.61 3.74 4.95
CA LEU A 96 -6.78 4.92 5.24
C LEU A 96 -7.55 5.99 6.02
N ALA A 97 -8.82 6.22 5.68
CA ALA A 97 -9.68 7.17 6.38
C ALA A 97 -9.91 6.76 7.84
N GLN A 98 -10.09 5.47 8.11
CA GLN A 98 -10.20 4.93 9.47
C GLN A 98 -8.92 5.15 10.28
N VAL A 99 -7.74 4.95 9.68
CA VAL A 99 -6.44 5.24 10.31
C VAL A 99 -6.30 6.74 10.63
N ASN A 100 -6.64 7.63 9.70
CA ASN A 100 -6.60 9.08 9.93
C ASN A 100 -7.59 9.54 11.01
N THR A 101 -8.79 8.94 11.04
CA THR A 101 -9.79 9.20 12.08
C THR A 101 -9.30 8.74 13.45
N ALA A 102 -8.67 7.57 13.54
CA ALA A 102 -8.05 7.07 14.76
C ALA A 102 -6.92 7.99 15.26
N ARG A 103 -6.04 8.45 14.36
CA ARG A 103 -4.99 9.44 14.67
C ARG A 103 -5.58 10.72 15.29
N SER A 104 -6.66 11.23 14.70
CA SER A 104 -7.35 12.44 15.19
C SER A 104 -8.07 12.21 16.52
N LEU A 105 -8.70 11.05 16.72
CA LEU A 105 -9.33 10.64 17.97
C LEU A 105 -8.31 10.52 19.12
N ILE A 106 -7.16 9.92 18.88
CA ILE A 106 -6.07 9.81 19.87
C ILE A 106 -5.60 11.21 20.28
N GLY A 107 -5.44 12.13 19.33
CA GLY A 107 -5.13 13.54 19.60
C GLY A 107 -6.16 14.21 20.52
N ARG A 108 -7.46 14.01 20.26
CA ARG A 108 -8.55 14.53 21.11
C ARG A 108 -8.51 13.94 22.52
N VAL A 109 -8.41 12.61 22.64
CA VAL A 109 -8.31 11.93 23.94
C VAL A 109 -7.13 12.49 24.74
N ALA A 110 -5.95 12.62 24.14
CA ALA A 110 -4.78 13.18 24.82
C ALA A 110 -5.04 14.60 25.32
N LYS A 111 -5.60 15.47 24.46
CA LYS A 111 -5.90 16.87 24.80
C LYS A 111 -6.87 16.97 25.98
N ASP A 112 -7.85 16.08 26.07
CA ASP A 112 -8.84 16.05 27.15
C ASP A 112 -8.23 15.57 28.47
N TYR A 113 -7.50 14.44 28.44
CA TYR A 113 -6.86 13.93 29.66
C TYR A 113 -5.73 14.83 30.17
N VAL A 114 -4.99 15.50 29.28
CA VAL A 114 -4.00 16.51 29.67
C VAL A 114 -4.67 17.70 30.35
N ARG A 115 -5.87 18.10 29.92
CA ARG A 115 -6.67 19.13 30.62
C ARG A 115 -7.12 18.66 31.99
N LEU A 116 -7.66 17.46 32.11
CA LEU A 116 -8.09 16.87 33.39
C LEU A 116 -6.92 16.72 34.39
N LEU A 117 -5.73 16.33 33.90
CA LEU A 117 -4.54 16.18 34.73
C LEU A 117 -4.07 17.49 35.37
N LYS A 118 -4.40 18.66 34.80
CA LYS A 118 -4.07 19.96 35.43
C LYS A 118 -4.73 20.15 36.79
N PHE A 119 -5.88 19.49 37.01
CA PHE A 119 -6.67 19.59 38.23
C PHE A 119 -6.55 18.34 39.12
N GLY A 120 -5.61 17.43 38.83
CA GLY A 120 -5.36 16.26 39.68
C GLY A 120 -4.88 16.67 41.08
N ASP A 121 -5.55 16.21 42.13
CA ASP A 121 -5.30 16.56 43.53
C ASP A 121 -4.29 15.62 44.22
N SER A 122 -4.16 14.39 43.72
CA SER A 122 -3.43 13.31 44.37
C SER A 122 -2.65 12.46 43.37
N LEU A 123 -1.64 11.74 43.86
CA LEU A 123 -0.90 10.74 43.08
C LEU A 123 -1.85 9.70 42.48
N TYR A 124 -2.81 9.21 43.28
CA TYR A 124 -3.79 8.21 42.86
C TYR A 124 -4.63 8.73 41.69
N ARG A 125 -5.23 9.91 41.84
CA ARG A 125 -6.07 10.51 40.79
C ARG A 125 -5.30 10.74 39.49
N CYS A 126 -4.07 11.25 39.59
CA CYS A 126 -3.22 11.45 38.41
C CYS A 126 -2.83 10.12 37.73
N LYS A 127 -2.51 9.09 38.53
CA LYS A 127 -2.22 7.74 38.02
C LYS A 127 -3.42 7.14 37.30
N SER A 128 -4.62 7.25 37.88
CA SER A 128 -5.87 6.74 37.29
C SER A 128 -6.21 7.47 35.99
N LEU A 129 -6.10 8.80 35.94
CA LEU A 129 -6.28 9.58 34.71
C LEU A 129 -5.31 9.15 33.61
N LYS A 130 -4.04 8.93 33.95
CA LYS A 130 -3.04 8.41 33.00
C LYS A 130 -3.44 7.03 32.48
N VAL A 131 -3.80 6.09 33.37
CA VAL A 131 -4.19 4.73 32.95
C VAL A 131 -5.40 4.77 32.02
N ALA A 132 -6.43 5.57 32.35
CA ALA A 132 -7.60 5.74 31.51
C ALA A 132 -7.26 6.36 30.14
N ALA A 133 -6.38 7.37 30.09
CA ALA A 133 -5.95 7.99 28.84
C ALA A 133 -5.26 6.98 27.90
N LEU A 134 -4.24 6.27 28.40
CA LEU A 134 -3.54 5.25 27.62
C LEU A 134 -4.47 4.10 27.22
N GLY A 135 -5.32 3.64 28.13
CA GLY A 135 -6.30 2.59 27.84
C GLY A 135 -7.21 2.97 26.68
N ARG A 136 -7.77 4.18 26.67
CA ARG A 136 -8.63 4.67 25.58
C ARG A 136 -7.87 4.78 24.25
N MET A 137 -6.62 5.24 24.26
CA MET A 137 -5.79 5.27 23.05
C MET A 137 -5.56 3.87 22.51
N CYS A 138 -5.21 2.91 23.37
CA CYS A 138 -5.01 1.52 22.97
C CYS A 138 -6.30 0.89 22.42
N THR A 139 -7.46 1.18 23.02
CA THR A 139 -8.76 0.69 22.51
C THR A 139 -9.07 1.22 21.12
N ILE A 140 -8.77 2.49 20.84
CA ILE A 140 -8.94 3.07 19.49
C ILE A 140 -8.07 2.33 18.47
N VAL A 141 -6.81 2.06 18.81
CA VAL A 141 -5.88 1.34 17.92
C VAL A 141 -6.30 -0.11 17.70
N LYS A 142 -6.74 -0.81 18.76
CA LYS A 142 -7.24 -2.18 18.65
C LYS A 142 -8.48 -2.27 17.76
N ARG A 143 -9.35 -1.25 17.79
CA ARG A 143 -10.56 -1.20 16.95
C ARG A 143 -10.25 -1.11 15.45
N ILE A 144 -9.16 -0.43 15.05
CA ILE A 144 -8.72 -0.35 13.64
C ILE A 144 -7.82 -1.52 13.22
N GLY A 145 -7.68 -2.55 14.05
CA GLY A 145 -6.86 -3.72 13.77
C GLY A 145 -7.13 -4.38 12.41
N PRO A 146 -8.39 -4.60 11.99
CA PRO A 146 -8.69 -5.17 10.68
C PRO A 146 -8.18 -4.31 9.51
N SER A 147 -8.32 -2.98 9.61
CA SER A 147 -7.86 -2.03 8.60
C SER A 147 -6.33 -2.04 8.48
N LEU A 148 -5.62 -2.13 9.61
CA LEU A 148 -4.16 -2.25 9.61
C LEU A 148 -3.70 -3.57 8.98
N ALA A 149 -4.41 -4.68 9.24
CA ALA A 149 -4.10 -5.97 8.63
C ALA A 149 -4.32 -5.96 7.11
N TYR A 150 -5.41 -5.37 6.65
CA TYR A 150 -5.67 -5.16 5.22
C TYR A 150 -4.58 -4.28 4.58
N LEU A 151 -4.21 -3.16 5.21
CA LEU A 151 -3.15 -2.29 4.69
C LEU A 151 -1.79 -3.01 4.60
N GLU A 152 -1.45 -3.88 5.56
CA GLU A 152 -0.23 -4.69 5.47
C GLU A 152 -0.27 -5.68 4.29
N GLN A 153 -1.42 -6.32 4.04
CA GLN A 153 -1.60 -7.18 2.86
C GLN A 153 -1.42 -6.39 1.56
N VAL A 154 -2.06 -5.22 1.47
CA VAL A 154 -1.92 -4.32 0.32
C VAL A 154 -0.47 -3.88 0.14
N ARG A 155 0.23 -3.49 1.21
CA ARG A 155 1.66 -3.11 1.15
C ARG A 155 2.52 -4.25 0.61
N GLN A 156 2.32 -5.47 1.10
CA GLN A 156 3.07 -6.64 0.64
C GLN A 156 2.84 -6.91 -0.85
N HIS A 157 1.59 -6.83 -1.31
CA HIS A 157 1.27 -7.01 -2.73
C HIS A 157 1.81 -5.86 -3.59
N MET A 158 1.67 -4.60 -3.16
CA MET A 158 2.22 -3.41 -3.83
C MET A 158 3.74 -3.46 -3.97
N SER A 159 4.45 -4.00 -2.97
CA SER A 159 5.91 -4.12 -3.00
C SER A 159 6.43 -5.06 -4.11
N ARG A 160 5.56 -5.94 -4.62
CA ARG A 160 5.85 -6.88 -5.71
C ARG A 160 5.50 -6.31 -7.08
N LEU A 161 4.78 -5.19 -7.15
CA LEU A 161 4.42 -4.58 -8.43
C LEU A 161 5.68 -4.12 -9.17
N PRO A 162 5.73 -4.30 -10.50
CA PRO A 162 6.84 -3.80 -11.30
C PRO A 162 6.85 -2.27 -11.31
N SER A 163 8.05 -1.69 -11.33
CA SER A 163 8.22 -0.25 -11.53
C SER A 163 8.11 0.08 -13.02
N ILE A 164 7.01 0.71 -13.41
CA ILE A 164 6.69 1.15 -14.76
C ILE A 164 6.76 2.67 -14.76
N ASP A 165 7.49 3.26 -15.70
CA ASP A 165 7.42 4.70 -15.92
C ASP A 165 6.46 4.97 -17.07
N PRO A 166 5.25 5.50 -16.81
CA PRO A 166 4.26 5.71 -17.85
C PRO A 166 4.68 6.73 -18.92
N ASN A 167 5.71 7.54 -18.64
CA ASN A 167 6.20 8.57 -19.56
C ASN A 167 7.45 8.13 -20.36
N THR A 168 7.98 6.92 -20.09
CA THR A 168 9.15 6.41 -20.83
C THR A 168 8.74 5.70 -22.11
N ARG A 169 9.72 5.50 -22.99
CA ARG A 169 9.56 4.76 -24.24
C ARG A 169 9.20 3.31 -23.93
N THR A 170 7.94 2.97 -24.17
CA THR A 170 7.38 1.67 -23.82
C THR A 170 7.02 0.90 -25.08
N ILE A 171 7.29 -0.40 -25.06
CA ILE A 171 6.87 -1.37 -26.06
C ILE A 171 5.95 -2.33 -25.34
N LEU A 172 4.69 -2.40 -25.76
CA LEU A 172 3.68 -3.28 -25.18
C LEU A 172 3.50 -4.48 -26.11
N ILE A 173 3.63 -5.68 -25.57
CA ILE A 173 3.48 -6.92 -26.35
C ILE A 173 2.12 -7.52 -25.99
N CYS A 174 1.25 -7.60 -26.99
CA CYS A 174 -0.12 -8.07 -26.90
C CYS A 174 -0.36 -9.22 -27.88
N GLY A 175 -1.38 -10.04 -27.64
CA GLY A 175 -1.76 -11.16 -28.51
C GLY A 175 -2.27 -12.36 -27.71
N PHE A 176 -2.77 -13.39 -28.40
CA PHE A 176 -3.38 -14.55 -27.75
C PHE A 176 -2.42 -15.28 -26.80
N PRO A 177 -2.93 -15.97 -25.77
CA PRO A 177 -2.12 -16.90 -24.98
C PRO A 177 -1.35 -17.88 -25.89
N ASN A 178 -0.14 -18.27 -25.48
CA ASN A 178 0.70 -19.28 -26.16
C ASN A 178 1.26 -18.94 -27.57
N VAL A 179 1.03 -17.74 -28.12
CA VAL A 179 1.62 -17.32 -29.43
C VAL A 179 3.13 -17.02 -29.39
N GLY A 180 3.83 -17.32 -28.29
CA GLY A 180 5.28 -17.11 -28.15
C GLY A 180 5.72 -15.71 -27.69
N LYS A 181 4.82 -14.89 -27.14
CA LYS A 181 5.14 -13.53 -26.62
C LYS A 181 6.30 -13.53 -25.61
N SER A 182 6.21 -14.37 -24.57
CA SER A 182 7.23 -14.43 -23.53
C SER A 182 8.58 -14.96 -24.05
N SER A 183 8.55 -15.91 -25.00
CA SER A 183 9.76 -16.37 -25.70
C SER A 183 10.42 -15.26 -26.53
N PHE A 184 9.64 -14.36 -27.12
CA PHE A 184 10.18 -13.18 -27.81
C PHE A 184 10.84 -12.23 -26.81
N ILE A 185 10.19 -11.94 -25.68
CA ILE A 185 10.72 -11.06 -24.62
C ILE A 185 12.06 -11.55 -24.09
N ASN A 186 12.20 -12.85 -23.84
CA ASN A 186 13.45 -13.45 -23.37
C ASN A 186 14.59 -13.35 -24.40
N LYS A 187 14.27 -13.27 -25.70
CA LYS A 187 15.28 -13.06 -26.76
C LYS A 187 15.70 -11.60 -26.90
N ILE A 188 14.75 -10.67 -26.78
CA ILE A 188 15.01 -9.23 -27.00
C ILE A 188 15.48 -8.51 -25.75
N THR A 189 15.32 -9.13 -24.58
CA THR A 189 15.72 -8.57 -23.29
C THR A 189 16.52 -9.58 -22.50
N ARG A 190 17.30 -9.11 -21.51
CA ARG A 190 18.02 -10.00 -20.58
C ARG A 190 17.11 -10.55 -19.46
N ALA A 191 15.80 -10.50 -19.62
CA ALA A 191 14.87 -10.97 -18.60
C ALA A 191 14.73 -12.49 -18.66
N ASP A 192 14.82 -13.12 -17.49
CA ASP A 192 14.39 -14.50 -17.26
C ASP A 192 12.89 -14.46 -16.96
N VAL A 193 12.04 -14.39 -17.99
CA VAL A 193 10.60 -14.60 -17.82
C VAL A 193 10.37 -16.12 -17.87
N ASP A 194 9.86 -16.71 -16.79
CA ASP A 194 9.52 -18.14 -16.75
C ASP A 194 8.50 -18.47 -17.85
N VAL A 195 8.95 -19.17 -18.91
CA VAL A 195 8.08 -19.68 -19.98
C VAL A 195 7.47 -20.99 -19.50
N GLN A 196 6.33 -20.92 -18.82
CA GLN A 196 5.56 -22.12 -18.49
C GLN A 196 4.53 -22.41 -19.61
N PRO A 197 4.37 -23.67 -20.06
CA PRO A 197 3.56 -24.04 -21.24
C PRO A 197 2.04 -24.02 -21.03
N TYR A 198 1.55 -23.56 -19.87
CA TYR A 198 0.11 -23.44 -19.60
C TYR A 198 -0.38 -22.02 -19.93
N ALA A 199 -1.59 -21.91 -20.47
CA ALA A 199 -2.28 -20.62 -20.54
C ALA A 199 -2.44 -20.06 -19.10
N PHE A 200 -2.47 -18.72 -18.95
CA PHE A 200 -2.57 -18.02 -17.64
C PHE A 200 -1.29 -17.90 -16.79
N THR A 201 -0.12 -18.10 -17.37
CA THR A 201 1.17 -18.05 -16.64
C THR A 201 1.62 -16.64 -16.22
N THR A 202 1.11 -15.58 -16.84
CA THR A 202 1.39 -14.20 -16.41
C THR A 202 0.28 -13.62 -15.52
N LYS A 203 0.34 -13.93 -14.22
CA LYS A 203 -0.59 -13.37 -13.21
C LYS A 203 -0.42 -11.87 -12.92
N SER A 204 0.58 -11.23 -13.52
CA SER A 204 0.91 -9.81 -13.39
C SER A 204 1.58 -9.30 -14.67
N LEU A 205 1.54 -7.98 -14.93
CA LEU A 205 2.33 -7.35 -15.99
C LEU A 205 3.82 -7.59 -15.74
N PHE A 206 4.56 -8.11 -16.72
CA PHE A 206 6.00 -8.28 -16.62
C PHE A 206 6.70 -7.12 -17.32
N VAL A 207 7.70 -6.56 -16.66
CA VAL A 207 8.46 -5.43 -17.18
C VAL A 207 9.90 -5.84 -17.35
N SER A 208 10.40 -5.64 -18.55
CA SER A 208 11.79 -5.81 -18.90
C SER A 208 12.35 -4.52 -19.51
N HIS A 209 13.68 -4.47 -19.63
CA HIS A 209 14.38 -3.36 -20.24
C HIS A 209 15.30 -3.86 -21.34
N THR A 210 15.38 -3.10 -22.43
CA THR A 210 16.31 -3.35 -23.53
C THR A 210 16.88 -2.02 -24.01
N ASP A 211 18.11 -2.05 -24.51
CA ASP A 211 18.80 -0.87 -25.01
C ASP A 211 18.88 -0.96 -26.54
N TYR A 212 18.40 0.08 -27.22
CA TYR A 212 18.46 0.20 -28.67
C TYR A 212 18.84 1.61 -29.06
N LYS A 213 19.85 1.76 -29.94
CA LYS A 213 20.39 3.07 -30.37
C LYS A 213 20.72 4.00 -29.18
N TYR A 214 21.37 3.47 -28.14
CA TYR A 214 21.73 4.19 -26.92
C TYR A 214 20.54 4.75 -26.11
N LEU A 215 19.33 4.33 -26.44
CA LEU A 215 18.11 4.67 -25.72
C LEU A 215 17.60 3.43 -24.98
N ARG A 216 17.22 3.62 -23.73
CA ARG A 216 16.59 2.57 -22.93
C ARG A 216 15.10 2.50 -23.23
N TYR A 217 14.64 1.31 -23.56
CA TYR A 217 13.24 0.99 -23.78
C TYR A 217 12.73 0.12 -22.63
N GLN A 218 11.47 0.35 -22.29
CA GLN A 218 10.70 -0.53 -21.42
C GLN A 218 9.89 -1.48 -22.29
N VAL A 219 10.01 -2.78 -22.04
CA VAL A 219 9.21 -3.81 -22.72
C VAL A 219 8.26 -4.40 -21.70
N ILE A 220 6.96 -4.36 -21.98
CA ILE A 220 5.92 -4.84 -21.08
C ILE A 220 5.19 -6.02 -21.73
N ASP A 221 5.23 -7.18 -21.07
CA ASP A 221 4.41 -8.33 -21.44
C ASP A 221 3.01 -8.13 -20.89
N THR A 222 2.01 -8.18 -21.77
CA THR A 222 0.62 -8.24 -21.34
C THR A 222 0.14 -9.69 -21.37
N PRO A 223 -0.54 -10.16 -20.32
CA PRO A 223 -1.30 -11.39 -20.39
C PRO A 223 -2.27 -11.32 -21.57
N GLY A 224 -2.43 -12.46 -22.26
CA GLY A 224 -3.18 -12.51 -23.52
C GLY A 224 -4.61 -12.00 -23.33
N ILE A 225 -4.99 -11.05 -24.18
CA ILE A 225 -6.32 -10.46 -24.16
C ILE A 225 -7.23 -11.37 -24.96
N LEU A 226 -8.25 -11.92 -24.31
CA LEU A 226 -9.35 -12.60 -25.00
C LEU A 226 -10.45 -11.57 -25.27
N ASP A 227 -11.08 -11.67 -26.44
CA ASP A 227 -12.21 -10.80 -26.76
C ASP A 227 -13.44 -11.29 -26.01
N ARG A 228 -13.76 -10.61 -24.91
CA ARG A 228 -14.87 -10.91 -24.01
C ARG A 228 -15.49 -9.60 -23.51
N PRO A 229 -16.78 -9.59 -23.15
CA PRO A 229 -17.42 -8.43 -22.52
C PRO A 229 -16.61 -7.96 -21.31
N PHE A 230 -16.50 -6.64 -21.10
CA PHE A 230 -15.73 -6.06 -19.99
C PHE A 230 -16.13 -6.62 -18.62
N GLU A 231 -17.40 -6.98 -18.45
CA GLU A 231 -17.99 -7.50 -17.21
C GLU A 231 -17.46 -8.90 -16.84
N ASP A 232 -17.07 -9.70 -17.84
CA ASP A 232 -16.59 -11.07 -17.66
C ASP A 232 -15.04 -11.16 -17.62
N ARG A 233 -14.35 -10.01 -17.67
CA ARG A 233 -12.89 -9.98 -17.72
C ARG A 233 -12.28 -10.15 -16.34
N ASN A 234 -11.23 -10.97 -16.28
CA ASN A 234 -10.48 -11.20 -15.05
C ASN A 234 -9.60 -9.99 -14.71
N ILE A 235 -9.18 -9.89 -13.44
CA ILE A 235 -8.24 -8.86 -12.92
C ILE A 235 -7.01 -8.72 -13.83
N ILE A 236 -6.50 -9.85 -14.33
CA ILE A 236 -5.32 -9.93 -15.19
C ILE A 236 -5.56 -9.24 -16.55
N GLU A 237 -6.72 -9.49 -17.18
CA GLU A 237 -7.10 -8.87 -18.46
C GLU A 237 -7.38 -7.37 -18.29
N MET A 238 -8.01 -6.99 -17.17
CA MET A 238 -8.21 -5.59 -16.81
C MET A 238 -6.89 -4.82 -16.63
N CYS A 239 -5.85 -5.48 -16.10
CA CYS A 239 -4.51 -4.89 -16.05
C CYS A 239 -3.91 -4.66 -17.45
N SER A 240 -4.09 -5.60 -18.39
CA SER A 240 -3.66 -5.44 -19.78
C SER A 240 -4.36 -4.27 -20.46
N ILE A 241 -5.67 -4.12 -20.25
CA ILE A 241 -6.46 -2.99 -20.78
C ILE A 241 -5.98 -1.68 -20.17
N THR A 242 -5.74 -1.64 -18.86
CA THR A 242 -5.23 -0.46 -18.16
C THR A 242 -3.87 -0.03 -18.74
N ALA A 243 -3.00 -0.99 -19.05
CA ALA A 243 -1.72 -0.72 -19.70
C ALA A 243 -1.91 -0.16 -21.12
N LEU A 244 -2.78 -0.77 -21.93
CA LEU A 244 -3.11 -0.30 -23.28
C LEU A 244 -3.70 1.12 -23.29
N ALA A 245 -4.58 1.44 -22.33
CA ALA A 245 -5.30 2.70 -22.29
C ALA A 245 -4.42 3.87 -21.85
N HIS A 246 -3.49 3.65 -20.91
CA HIS A 246 -2.76 4.73 -20.23
C HIS A 246 -1.28 4.84 -20.60
N LEU A 247 -0.66 3.78 -21.13
CA LEU A 247 0.77 3.82 -21.46
C LEU A 247 0.98 4.35 -22.87
N ARG A 248 1.90 5.31 -23.01
CA ARG A 248 2.37 5.78 -24.32
C ARG A 248 3.36 4.74 -24.88
N ALA A 249 2.81 3.72 -25.52
CA ALA A 249 3.58 2.58 -25.99
C ALA A 249 3.42 2.31 -27.49
N ALA A 250 4.49 1.80 -28.10
CA ALA A 250 4.36 1.07 -29.37
C ALA A 250 3.77 -0.31 -29.06
N ILE A 251 2.67 -0.66 -29.72
CA ILE A 251 1.97 -1.93 -29.49
C ILE A 251 2.42 -2.94 -30.55
N LEU A 252 2.99 -4.06 -30.12
CA LEU A 252 3.28 -5.21 -30.98
C LEU A 252 2.22 -6.27 -30.73
N PHE A 253 1.42 -6.53 -31.76
CA PHE A 253 0.39 -7.56 -31.71
C PHE A 253 0.90 -8.85 -32.35
N PHE A 254 0.97 -9.93 -31.56
CA PHE A 254 1.45 -11.24 -31.99
C PHE A 254 0.28 -12.12 -32.42
N LEU A 255 0.39 -12.64 -33.63
CA LEU A 255 -0.56 -13.56 -34.25
C LEU A 255 0.14 -14.87 -34.56
N ASP A 256 -0.52 -15.99 -34.25
CA ASP A 256 -0.08 -17.31 -34.67
C ASP A 256 -0.84 -17.72 -35.94
N VAL A 257 -0.10 -17.90 -37.04
CA VAL A 257 -0.64 -18.28 -38.36
C VAL A 257 -0.67 -19.81 -38.53
N SER A 258 -0.11 -20.58 -37.59
CA SER A 258 -0.02 -22.04 -37.67
C SER A 258 -1.37 -22.76 -37.47
N GLY A 259 -2.38 -22.08 -36.93
CA GLY A 259 -3.69 -22.66 -36.59
C GLY A 259 -3.66 -23.56 -35.35
N SER A 260 -2.54 -23.64 -34.63
CA SER A 260 -2.41 -24.42 -33.39
C SER A 260 -2.96 -23.71 -32.15
N CYS A 261 -3.08 -22.37 -32.22
CA CYS A 261 -3.71 -21.51 -31.21
C CYS A 261 -5.10 -20.97 -31.69
N PHE A 262 -5.69 -20.06 -30.91
CA PHE A 262 -6.93 -19.34 -31.26
C PHE A 262 -6.90 -18.77 -32.68
N SER A 263 -8.02 -18.83 -33.41
CA SER A 263 -8.07 -18.46 -34.82
C SER A 263 -8.27 -16.94 -35.00
N VAL A 264 -7.82 -16.38 -36.13
CA VAL A 264 -8.01 -14.96 -36.46
C VAL A 264 -9.51 -14.55 -36.48
N LYS A 265 -10.44 -15.50 -36.66
CA LYS A 265 -11.88 -15.23 -36.58
C LYS A 265 -12.35 -14.85 -35.17
N ASP A 266 -11.60 -15.25 -34.14
CA ASP A 266 -11.89 -14.91 -32.74
C ASP A 266 -11.55 -13.45 -32.40
N PHE A 267 -11.02 -12.66 -33.36
CA PHE A 267 -10.59 -11.27 -33.19
C PHE A 267 -11.39 -10.25 -34.01
N ILE A 268 -12.09 -10.66 -35.07
CA ILE A 268 -12.61 -9.71 -36.10
C ILE A 268 -14.15 -9.56 -36.08
N LEU A 269 -14.88 -10.36 -35.29
CA LEU A 269 -16.34 -10.31 -35.26
C LEU A 269 -16.92 -10.27 -33.84
N SER A 270 -16.84 -9.09 -33.20
CA SER A 270 -17.87 -8.55 -32.31
C SER A 270 -17.64 -7.08 -32.00
#